data_AF-A0A818MIF4-F1
#
_entry.id   AF-A0A818MIF4-F1
#
_cell.length_a   1.000
_cell.length_b   1.000
_cell.length_c   1.000
_cell.angle_alpha   90.00
_cell.angle_beta   90.00
_cell.angle_gamma   90.00
#
_symmetry.space_group_name_H-M   'P 1'
#
loop_
_entity.id
_entity.type
_entity.pdbx_description
1 polymer ?
#
loop_
_entity_poly.entity_id
_entity_poly.type
_entity_poly.pdbx_seq_one_letter_code
_entity_poly.pdbx_strand_id
1 'polypeptide(L)'
;MLTMIVIDYIEAKFPLRGEPSAPNAPWPQPQYLNVSSDYIYIDPEFFIVYSNLKNCDIIDKAIERYKPIFFPPKLSIQTPNIFSKNNSIRIFNCNTI
;
A
#
# COMPACT_ATOMS: atom_id res chain seq x y z
N MET A 1 23.93 -2.32 29.48
CA MET A 1 24.27 -2.01 28.07
C MET A 1 23.50 -2.99 27.21
N LEU A 2 22.38 -2.56 26.62
CA LEU A 2 21.53 -3.41 25.77
C LEU A 2 22.02 -3.29 24.33
N THR A 3 22.39 -4.41 23.71
CA THR A 3 22.79 -4.46 22.30
C THR A 3 21.55 -4.54 21.42
N MET A 4 21.33 -3.51 20.59
CA MET A 4 20.29 -3.51 19.55
C MET A 4 20.75 -4.43 18.41
N ILE A 5 20.02 -5.52 18.17
CA ILE A 5 20.23 -6.38 17.00
C ILE A 5 19.32 -5.85 15.90
N VAL A 6 19.91 -5.26 14.86
CA VAL A 6 19.19 -4.84 13.66
C VAL A 6 19.32 -5.96 12.64
N ILE A 7 18.21 -6.57 12.24
CA ILE A 7 18.18 -7.52 11.13
C ILE A 7 17.95 -6.69 9.87
N ASP A 8 19.02 -6.32 9.17
CA ASP A 8 18.96 -5.44 8.00
C ASP A 8 18.39 -6.12 6.75
N TYR A 9 18.52 -7.44 6.61
CA TYR A 9 17.89 -8.17 5.50
C TYR A 9 17.87 -9.68 5.74
N ILE A 10 16.80 -10.34 5.27
CA ILE A 10 16.74 -11.80 5.11
C ILE A 10 16.67 -12.06 3.61
N GLU A 11 17.83 -12.24 2.98
CA GLU A 11 17.86 -12.68 1.58
C GLU A 11 17.50 -14.17 1.51
N ALA A 12 16.48 -14.49 0.74
CA ALA A 12 16.20 -15.87 0.40
C ALA A 12 17.36 -16.37 -0.48
N LYS A 13 18.16 -17.32 0.05
CA LYS A 13 19.33 -17.91 -0.62
C LYS A 13 19.02 -18.57 -1.98
N PHE A 14 17.73 -18.80 -2.25
CA PHE A 14 17.18 -19.37 -3.48
C PHE A 14 15.83 -18.70 -3.78
N PRO A 15 15.38 -18.64 -5.04
CA PRO A 15 14.00 -18.25 -5.33
C PRO A 15 13.09 -19.17 -4.51
N LEU A 16 12.23 -18.57 -3.70
CA LEU A 16 11.26 -19.31 -2.92
C LEU A 16 10.43 -20.14 -3.90
N ARG A 17 10.32 -21.45 -3.66
CA ARG A 17 9.47 -22.31 -4.48
C ARG A 17 8.03 -21.85 -4.31
N GLY A 18 7.37 -21.52 -5.41
CA GLY A 18 5.98 -21.06 -5.42
C GLY A 18 5.75 -20.02 -6.52
N GLU A 19 4.49 -19.69 -6.74
CA GLU A 19 4.12 -18.57 -7.59
C GLU A 19 4.05 -17.28 -6.76
N PRO A 20 4.44 -16.13 -7.34
CA PRO A 20 4.24 -14.85 -6.67
C PRO A 20 2.75 -14.64 -6.38
N SER A 21 2.46 -13.98 -5.27
CA SER A 21 1.08 -13.60 -4.96
C SER A 21 0.52 -12.71 -6.06
N ALA A 22 -0.77 -12.89 -6.38
CA ALA A 22 -1.46 -12.02 -7.31
C ALA A 22 -1.33 -10.55 -6.87
N PRO A 23 -1.29 -9.60 -7.81
CA PRO A 23 -1.25 -8.18 -7.47
C PRO A 23 -2.36 -7.81 -6.49
N ASN A 24 -2.02 -7.05 -5.44
CA ASN A 24 -2.91 -6.63 -4.36
C ASN A 24 -3.47 -7.77 -3.48
N ALA A 25 -3.00 -9.00 -3.63
CA ALA A 25 -3.37 -10.07 -2.72
C ALA A 25 -2.73 -9.86 -1.33
N PRO A 26 -3.47 -10.11 -0.24
CA PRO A 26 -2.92 -10.04 1.10
C PRO A 26 -1.84 -11.11 1.31
N TRP A 27 -0.80 -10.75 2.06
CA TRP A 27 0.27 -11.67 2.44
C TRP A 27 0.58 -11.55 3.95
N PRO A 28 0.76 -12.68 4.67
CA PRO A 28 0.55 -14.05 4.23
C PRO A 28 -0.90 -14.35 3.85
N GLN A 29 -1.14 -15.47 3.17
CA GLN A 29 -2.50 -15.88 2.84
C GLN A 29 -3.31 -16.05 4.14
N PRO A 30 -4.46 -15.36 4.28
CA PRO A 30 -5.31 -15.51 5.45
C PRO A 30 -5.91 -16.92 5.48
N GLN A 31 -6.33 -17.37 6.67
CA GLN A 31 -6.98 -18.68 6.82
C GLN A 31 -8.24 -18.82 5.97
N TYR A 32 -8.97 -17.71 5.78
CA TYR A 32 -10.17 -17.62 4.95
C TYR A 32 -10.18 -16.27 4.22
N LEU A 33 -10.47 -16.26 2.93
CA LEU A 33 -10.62 -15.06 2.10
C LEU A 33 -11.83 -15.21 1.18
N ASN A 34 -12.86 -14.39 1.40
CA ASN A 34 -14.02 -14.30 0.52
C ASN A 34 -13.91 -13.01 -0.30
N VAL A 35 -13.81 -13.15 -1.62
CA VAL A 35 -13.65 -12.02 -2.54
C VAL A 35 -14.99 -11.78 -3.25
N SER A 36 -15.45 -10.53 -3.27
CA SER A 36 -16.58 -10.11 -4.10
C SER A 36 -16.09 -9.55 -5.45
N SER A 37 -16.92 -9.63 -6.49
CA SER A 37 -16.71 -8.94 -7.76
C SER A 37 -17.06 -7.46 -7.73
N ASP A 38 -17.71 -7.00 -6.65
CA ASP A 38 -18.14 -5.62 -6.51
C ASP A 38 -16.98 -4.69 -6.15
N TYR A 39 -16.98 -3.50 -6.74
CA TYR A 39 -16.02 -2.45 -6.43
C TYR A 39 -16.65 -1.42 -5.50
N ILE A 40 -15.92 -1.06 -4.44
CA ILE A 40 -16.32 -0.02 -3.49
C ILE A 40 -15.32 1.12 -3.58
N TYR A 41 -15.82 2.34 -3.75
CA TYR A 41 -15.01 3.56 -3.71
C TYR A 41 -14.95 4.08 -2.27
N ILE A 42 -13.76 4.50 -1.85
CA ILE A 42 -13.52 5.06 -0.53
C ILE A 42 -13.03 6.49 -0.71
N ASP A 43 -13.74 7.45 -0.09
CA ASP A 43 -13.30 8.84 -0.05
C ASP A 43 -12.27 9.03 1.08
N PRO A 44 -11.01 9.41 0.76
CA PRO A 44 -9.96 9.61 1.77
C PRO A 44 -10.29 10.69 2.81
N GLU A 45 -11.10 11.70 2.44
CA GLU A 45 -11.44 12.81 3.35
C GLU A 45 -12.43 12.38 4.42
N PHE A 46 -13.33 11.45 4.09
CA PHE A 46 -14.40 10.98 4.98
C PHE A 46 -14.18 9.58 5.56
N PHE A 47 -13.18 8.83 5.09
CA PHE A 47 -12.89 7.49 5.61
C PHE A 47 -12.28 7.55 7.02
N ILE A 48 -12.94 6.88 7.97
CA ILE A 48 -12.52 6.79 9.37
C ILE A 48 -12.52 5.32 9.79
N VAL A 49 -11.40 4.87 10.35
CA VAL A 49 -11.31 3.61 11.08
C VAL A 49 -11.50 3.93 12.56
N TYR A 50 -12.40 3.22 13.22
CA TYR A 50 -12.65 3.38 14.65
C TYR A 50 -12.76 2.01 15.33
N SER A 51 -12.57 2.01 16.65
CA SER A 51 -12.72 0.83 17.49
C SER A 51 -13.79 1.10 18.54
N ASN A 52 -14.55 0.06 18.89
CA ASN A 52 -15.47 0.08 20.03
C ASN A 52 -14.80 -0.33 21.35
N LEU A 53 -13.53 -0.71 21.31
CA LEU A 53 -12.75 -1.05 22.51
C LEU A 53 -12.47 0.22 23.32
N LYS A 54 -12.66 0.14 24.63
CA LYS A 54 -12.33 1.23 25.55
C LYS A 54 -10.90 1.07 26.04
N ASN A 55 -10.14 2.17 26.07
CA ASN A 55 -8.79 2.25 26.65
C ASN A 55 -7.79 1.24 26.05
N CYS A 56 -7.69 1.15 24.72
CA CYS A 56 -6.72 0.30 24.03
C CYS A 56 -5.79 1.13 23.14
N ASP A 57 -4.74 1.64 23.76
CA ASP A 57 -3.69 2.46 23.15
C ASP A 57 -3.02 1.79 21.94
N ILE A 58 -2.82 0.47 21.99
CA ILE A 58 -2.24 -0.32 20.90
C ILE A 58 -3.08 -0.20 19.62
N ILE A 59 -4.41 -0.29 19.75
CA ILE A 59 -5.33 -0.19 18.62
C ILE A 59 -5.41 1.25 18.12
N ASP A 60 -5.47 2.22 19.03
CA ASP A 60 -5.48 3.64 18.67
C ASP A 60 -4.21 4.02 17.88
N LYS A 61 -3.04 3.55 18.33
CA LYS A 61 -1.77 3.76 17.63
C LYS A 61 -1.67 3.00 16.32
N ALA A 62 -2.29 1.83 16.21
CA ALA A 62 -2.36 1.11 14.94
C ALA A 62 -3.21 1.88 13.92
N ILE A 63 -4.37 2.39 14.33
CA ILE A 63 -5.25 3.18 13.46
C ILE A 63 -4.52 4.44 12.96
N GLU A 64 -3.85 5.17 13.86
CA GLU A 64 -3.04 6.34 13.52
C GLU A 64 -1.96 6.01 12.47
N ARG A 65 -1.29 4.86 12.62
CA ARG A 65 -0.22 4.41 11.73
C ARG A 65 -0.71 4.01 10.34
N TYR A 66 -1.85 3.32 10.23
CA TYR A 66 -2.32 2.79 8.94
C TYR A 66 -3.03 3.82 8.06
N LYS A 67 -3.58 4.90 8.62
CA LYS A 67 -4.25 5.94 7.84
C LYS A 67 -3.40 6.51 6.68
N PRO A 68 -2.14 6.94 6.88
CA PRO A 68 -1.29 7.39 5.78
C PRO A 68 -0.81 6.27 4.85
N ILE A 69 -0.93 4.99 5.24
CA ILE A 69 -0.59 3.86 4.38
C ILE A 69 -1.72 3.61 3.37
N PHE A 70 -2.98 3.72 3.80
CA PHE A 70 -4.14 3.59 2.89
C PHE A 70 -4.22 4.77 1.92
N PHE A 71 -3.91 5.97 2.39
CA PHE A 71 -3.97 7.21 1.62
C PHE A 71 -2.62 7.94 1.71
N PRO A 72 -1.60 7.49 0.98
CA PRO A 72 -0.31 8.15 0.98
C PRO A 72 -0.47 9.61 0.52
N PRO A 73 0.21 10.56 1.17
CA PRO A 73 0.18 11.94 0.71
C PRO A 73 0.65 11.97 -0.74
N LYS A 74 -0.07 12.73 -1.58
CA LYS A 74 0.39 12.98 -2.95
C LYS A 74 1.76 13.66 -2.82
N LEU A 75 2.83 12.94 -3.16
CA LEU A 75 4.12 13.56 -3.36
C LEU A 75 3.92 14.59 -4.47
N SER A 76 4.01 15.87 -4.13
CA SER A 76 4.19 16.91 -5.14
C SER A 76 5.57 16.66 -5.75
N ILE A 77 5.62 15.80 -6.76
CA ILE A 77 6.77 15.72 -7.63
C ILE A 77 6.80 17.08 -8.32
N GLN A 78 7.55 18.03 -7.76
CA GLN A 78 8.15 19.06 -8.60
C GLN A 78 8.99 18.25 -9.57
N THR A 79 8.50 18.00 -10.78
CA THR A 79 9.32 17.41 -11.82
C THR A 79 10.42 18.41 -12.11
N PRO A 80 11.69 18.21 -11.71
CA PRO A 80 12.75 18.94 -12.38
C PRO A 80 12.64 18.53 -13.85
N ASN A 81 12.52 19.53 -14.73
CA ASN A 81 12.51 19.37 -16.18
C ASN A 81 13.79 18.64 -16.64
N ILE A 82 13.83 17.32 -16.57
CA ILE A 82 14.96 16.49 -17.03
C ILE A 82 14.43 15.23 -17.72
N PHE A 83 13.48 15.38 -18.64
CA PHE A 83 13.27 14.39 -19.70
C PHE A 83 12.85 15.10 -20.99
N SER A 84 13.73 15.98 -21.48
CA SER A 84 13.82 16.27 -22.91
C SER A 84 14.76 15.25 -23.54
N LYS A 85 14.20 14.16 -24.07
CA LYS A 85 14.55 13.62 -25.39
C LYS A 85 13.75 12.35 -25.67
N ASN A 86 12.82 12.51 -26.60
CA ASN A 86 12.43 11.56 -27.63
C ASN A 86 12.21 10.11 -27.19
N ASN A 87 10.96 9.74 -26.95
CA ASN A 87 10.35 8.63 -27.68
C ASN A 87 8.82 8.74 -27.63
N SER A 88 8.21 8.37 -28.75
CA SER A 88 6.81 8.58 -29.11
C SER A 88 5.85 7.96 -28.08
N ILE A 89 5.34 8.77 -27.16
CA ILE A 89 4.24 8.38 -26.28
C ILE A 89 2.94 8.71 -27.02
N ARG A 90 2.28 7.67 -27.57
CA ARG A 90 0.89 7.79 -27.99
C ARG A 90 0.03 7.82 -26.72
N ILE A 91 -0.37 9.02 -26.32
CA ILE A 91 -1.36 9.22 -25.27
C ILE A 91 -2.72 8.83 -25.87
N PHE A 92 -3.27 7.69 -25.45
CA PHE A 92 -4.68 7.39 -25.69
C PHE A 92 -5.48 8.24 -24.71
N ASN A 93 -6.06 9.32 -25.24
CA ASN A 93 -6.92 10.21 -24.50
C ASN A 93 -8.33 9.59 -24.48
N CYS A 94 -8.74 9.01 -23.36
CA CYS A 94 -10.12 8.59 -23.15
C CYS A 94 -10.92 9.80 -22.66
N ASN A 95 -11.34 10.65 -23.59
CA ASN A 95 -12.44 11.58 -23.42
C ASN A 95 -13.38 11.44 -24.61
N THR A 96 -14.48 10.71 -24.42
CA THR A 96 -15.69 10.92 -25.21
C THR A 96 -16.91 10.45 -24.44
N ILE A 97 -17.68 11.46 -23.99
CA ILE A 97 -19.15 11.59 -23.91
C ILE A 97 -19.96 10.30 -23.81
#